data_AF-A0A256ZLA8-F1
#
_entry.id   AF-A0A256ZLA8-F1
#
_cell.length_a   1.000
_cell.length_b   1.000
_cell.length_c   1.000
_cell.angle_alpha   90.00
_cell.angle_beta   90.00
_cell.angle_gamma   90.00
#
_symmetry.space_group_name_H-M   'P 1'
#
loop_
_entity.id
_entity.type
_entity.pdbx_description
1 polymer ?
#
loop_
_entity_poly.entity_id
_entity_poly.type
_entity_poly.pdbx_seq_one_letter_code
_entity_poly.pdbx_strand_id
1 'polypeptide(L)' 'RAKRIALREGIGVKEARNGIIDREKSERRRYKLIYDIDLDNLSVYDLVISTGVFDKKATLDIVADAVKDLRN' A
#
# COMPACT_ATOMS: atom_id res chain seq x y z
N ARG A 1 -4.95 -7.99 2.13
CA ARG A 1 -4.76 -7.90 0.66
C ARG A 1 -4.91 -9.25 -0.05
N ALA A 2 -4.04 -10.24 0.19
CA ALA A 2 -4.05 -11.54 -0.50
C ALA A 2 -5.40 -12.28 -0.47
N LYS A 3 -6.08 -12.35 0.68
CA LYS A 3 -7.42 -12.96 0.80
C LYS A 3 -8.47 -12.36 -0.16
N ARG A 4 -8.45 -11.03 -0.35
CA ARG A 4 -9.39 -10.34 -1.27
C ARG A 4 -9.10 -10.68 -2.72
N ILE A 5 -7.82 -10.77 -3.10
CA ILE A 5 -7.39 -11.10 -4.46
C ILE A 5 -7.74 -12.56 -4.77
N ALA A 6 -7.42 -13.47 -3.84
CA ALA A 6 -7.80 -14.87 -3.92
C ALA A 6 -9.30 -15.07 -4.17
N LEU A 7 -10.15 -14.37 -3.39
CA LEU A 7 -11.61 -14.42 -3.57
C LEU A 7 -12.05 -13.87 -4.94
N ARG A 8 -11.45 -12.76 -5.39
CA ARG A 8 -11.82 -12.10 -6.66
C ARG A 8 -11.42 -12.95 -7.88
N GLU A 9 -10.28 -13.61 -7.83
CA GLU A 9 -9.67 -14.33 -8.96
C GLU A 9 -9.89 -15.84 -8.90
N GLY A 10 -10.50 -16.36 -7.83
CA GLY A 10 -10.78 -17.78 -7.67
C GLY A 10 -9.53 -18.64 -7.44
N ILE A 11 -8.44 -18.03 -6.97
CA ILE A 11 -7.14 -18.69 -6.76
C ILE A 11 -6.85 -18.95 -5.28
N GLY A 12 -5.84 -19.78 -4.98
CA GLY A 12 -5.43 -20.04 -3.60
C GLY A 12 -4.85 -18.80 -2.92
N VAL A 13 -5.05 -18.65 -1.60
CA VAL A 13 -4.48 -17.50 -0.84
C VAL A 13 -2.95 -17.46 -0.91
N LYS A 14 -2.29 -18.63 -0.94
CA LYS A 14 -0.83 -18.75 -1.10
C LYS A 14 -0.38 -18.29 -2.49
N GLU A 15 -1.10 -18.69 -3.52
CA GLU A 15 -0.84 -18.27 -4.91
C GLU A 15 -1.01 -16.75 -5.07
N ALA A 16 -2.13 -16.21 -4.58
CA ALA A 16 -2.36 -14.76 -4.56
C ALA A 16 -1.25 -14.01 -3.81
N ARG A 17 -0.76 -14.55 -2.69
CA ARG A 17 0.34 -13.95 -1.91
C ARG A 17 1.64 -13.94 -2.71
N ASN A 18 2.00 -15.04 -3.37
CA ASN A 18 3.21 -15.11 -4.19
C ASN A 18 3.15 -14.12 -5.35
N GLY A 19 2.01 -14.08 -6.06
CA GLY A 19 1.82 -13.11 -7.15
C GLY A 19 1.93 -11.65 -6.69
N ILE A 20 1.43 -11.31 -5.49
CA ILE A 20 1.62 -9.98 -4.90
C ILE A 20 3.10 -9.67 -4.67
N ILE A 21 3.85 -10.60 -4.07
CA ILE A 21 5.28 -10.41 -3.75
C ILE A 21 6.09 -10.20 -5.03
N ASP A 22 5.86 -11.03 -6.05
CA ASP A 22 6.57 -10.93 -7.33
C ASP A 22 6.26 -9.60 -8.02
N ARG A 23 4.99 -9.18 -7.99
CA ARG A 23 4.54 -7.90 -8.54
C ARG A 23 5.17 -6.72 -7.82
N GLU A 24 5.16 -6.72 -6.48
CA GLU A 24 5.75 -5.66 -5.65
C GLU A 24 7.27 -5.56 -5.88
N LYS A 25 7.96 -6.69 -6.02
CA LYS A 25 9.39 -6.73 -6.36
C LYS A 25 9.68 -6.12 -7.73
N SER A 26 8.86 -6.46 -8.74
CA SER A 26 8.96 -5.90 -10.08
C SER A 26 8.65 -4.40 -10.11
N GLU A 27 7.61 -3.95 -9.41
CA GLU A 27 7.26 -2.53 -9.25
C GLU A 27 8.41 -1.75 -8.62
N ARG A 28 8.97 -2.21 -7.50
CA ARG A 28 10.13 -1.57 -6.84
C ARG A 28 11.31 -1.41 -7.79
N ARG A 29 11.68 -2.47 -8.51
CA ARG A 29 12.79 -2.42 -9.47
C ARG A 29 12.52 -1.42 -10.58
N ARG A 30 11.31 -1.39 -11.15
CA ARG A 30 10.97 -0.47 -12.24
C ARG A 30 10.97 0.99 -11.79
N TYR A 31 10.40 1.29 -10.63
CA TYR A 31 10.37 2.66 -10.11
C TYR A 31 11.76 3.20 -9.83
N LYS A 32 12.64 2.40 -9.22
CA LYS A 32 14.03 2.80 -8.98
C LYS A 32 14.81 2.99 -10.27
N LEU A 33 14.65 2.11 -11.26
CA LEU A 33 15.40 2.20 -12.52
C LEU A 33 14.96 3.37 -13.40
N ILE A 34 13.65 3.66 -13.46
CA ILE A 34 13.09 4.63 -14.40
C ILE A 34 13.05 6.04 -13.78
N TYR A 35 12.77 6.15 -12.48
CA TYR A 35 12.50 7.42 -11.82
C TYR A 35 13.45 7.74 -10.66
N ASP A 36 14.40 6.84 -10.34
CA ASP A 36 15.26 6.90 -9.15
C ASP A 36 14.50 6.93 -7.80
N ILE A 37 13.19 6.62 -7.83
CA ILE A 37 12.34 6.58 -6.65
C ILE A 37 12.50 5.25 -5.94
N ASP A 38 12.89 5.29 -4.66
CA ASP A 38 12.84 4.14 -3.77
C ASP A 38 11.45 4.04 -3.13
N LEU A 39 10.67 3.02 -3.52
CA LEU A 39 9.33 2.78 -2.97
C LEU A 39 9.33 2.35 -1.50
N ASP A 40 10.45 1.85 -0.97
CA ASP A 40 10.57 1.54 0.46
C ASP A 40 10.97 2.78 1.27
N ASN A 41 11.38 3.87 0.62
CA ASN A 41 11.66 5.13 1.29
C ASN A 41 10.35 5.88 1.61
N LEU A 42 9.88 5.69 2.84
CA LEU A 42 8.68 6.35 3.33
C LEU A 42 8.93 7.75 3.92
N SER A 43 10.18 8.22 3.98
CA SER A 43 10.52 9.49 4.64
C SER A 43 9.92 10.72 3.96
N VAL A 44 9.52 10.59 2.70
CA VAL A 44 8.88 11.67 1.92
C VAL A 44 7.39 11.83 2.21
N TYR A 45 6.79 10.94 3.00
CA TYR A 45 5.38 10.99 3.36
C TYR A 45 5.21 11.44 4.81
N ASP A 46 4.36 12.44 5.02
CA ASP A 46 3.99 12.90 6.37
C ASP A 46 3.10 11.89 7.12
N LEU A 47 2.40 11.02 6.38
CA LEU A 47 1.45 10.05 6.94
C LEU A 47 1.38 8.76 6.12
N VAL A 48 1.55 7.61 6.78
CA VAL A 48 1.41 6.27 6.19
C VAL A 48 0.34 5.48 6.95
N ILE A 49 -0.71 5.02 6.27
CA ILE A 49 -1.85 4.32 6.88
C ILE A 49 -2.08 2.94 6.27
N SER A 50 -2.26 1.94 7.14
CA SER A 50 -2.70 0.59 6.74
C SER A 50 -4.23 0.49 6.70
N THR A 51 -4.80 0.51 5.49
CA THR A 51 -6.25 0.34 5.25
C THR A 51 -6.77 -1.08 5.50
N GLY A 52 -5.90 -2.00 5.97
CA GLY A 52 -6.30 -3.32 6.44
C GLY A 52 -6.74 -3.34 7.91
N VAL A 53 -6.40 -2.29 8.68
CA VAL A 53 -6.69 -2.17 10.11
C VAL A 53 -8.00 -1.42 10.34
N PHE A 54 -8.18 -0.32 9.62
CA PHE A 54 -9.33 0.56 9.76
C PHE A 54 -10.34 0.30 8.64
N ASP A 55 -11.62 0.50 8.95
CA ASP A 55 -12.65 0.54 7.91
C ASP A 55 -12.53 1.84 7.08
N LYS A 56 -13.40 1.97 6.08
CA LYS A 56 -13.40 3.13 5.17
C LYS A 56 -13.62 4.45 5.91
N LYS A 57 -14.52 4.48 6.89
CA LYS A 57 -14.86 5.71 7.62
C LYS A 57 -13.71 6.12 8.52
N ALA A 58 -13.22 5.18 9.33
CA ALA A 58 -12.09 5.43 10.23
C ALA A 58 -10.82 5.84 9.46
N THR A 59 -10.54 5.21 8.31
CA THR A 59 -9.42 5.63 7.44
C THR A 59 -9.57 7.08 6.99
N LEU A 60 -10.78 7.49 6.59
CA LEU A 60 -11.06 8.85 6.15
C LEU A 60 -10.88 9.85 7.29
N ASP A 61 -11.42 9.54 8.47
CA ASP A 61 -11.34 10.40 9.65
C ASP A 61 -9.87 10.65 10.05
N ILE A 62 -9.03 9.60 10.07
CA ILE A 62 -7.59 9.71 10.36
C ILE A 62 -6.88 10.65 9.37
N VAL A 63 -7.15 10.50 8.07
CA VAL A 63 -6.54 11.36 7.04
C VAL A 63 -7.02 12.81 7.19
N ALA A 64 -8.31 13.03 7.42
CA ALA A 64 -8.89 14.36 7.58
C ALA A 64 -8.28 15.11 8.77
N ASP A 65 -8.13 14.43 9.91
CA ASP A 65 -7.53 15.01 11.11
C ASP A 65 -6.04 15.32 10.91
N ALA A 66 -5.30 14.41 10.28
CA ALA A 66 -3.87 14.63 10.00
C ALA A 66 -3.64 15.83 9.07
N VAL A 67 -4.50 16.04 8.06
CA VAL A 67 -4.42 17.19 7.16
C VAL A 67 -4.76 18.50 7.87
N LYS A 68 -5.74 18.47 8.78
CA LYS A 68 -6.19 19.66 9.52
C LYS A 68 -5.08 20.25 10.41
N ASP A 69 -4.29 19.39 11.03
CA ASP A 69 -3.25 19.79 11.98
C ASP A 69 -1.84 19.81 11.36
N LEU A 70 -1.74 19.60 10.04
CA LEU A 70 -0.47 19.65 9.32
C LEU A 70 0.11 21.07 9.40
N ARG A 71 1.25 21.20 10.07
CA ARG A 71 1.99 22.46 10.18
C ARG A 71 3.11 22.44 9.14
N ASN A 72 3.04 23.38 8.19
CA ASN A 72 4.14 23.66 7.26
C ASN A 72 5.24 24.47 7.95
#